data_AF-A0A388PLA0-F1
#
_entry.id   AF-A0A388PLA0-F1
#
_cell.length_a   1.000
_cell.length_b   1.000
_cell.length_c   1.000
_cell.angle_alpha   90.00
_cell.angle_beta   90.00
_cell.angle_gamma   90.00
#
_symmetry.space_group_name_H-M   'P 1'
#
loop_
_entity.id
_entity.type
_entity.pdbx_description
1 polymer ?
#
loop_
_entity_poly.entity_id
_entity_poly.type
_entity_poly.pdbx_seq_one_letter_code
_entity_poly.pdbx_strand_id
1 'polypeptide(L)'
;MMTAKYLGTGEAKAWPDHAKFAQTTMLASPSKGVKELGAVILTGTDQIGGREYTGDENKLLAKGQAIYRELCFSCHGYDGKGMAMEGQKPGTTLAPPLANSVTVRGHRDGIVRVLLNGMAGPVGGKTYDAQMVPMAMNDDEWIAAVSSYVRNAFGNKGAAIFAKDVARIRLEVKDVTAPWTHASLQAALPPIVPAAKDWKVSASDEAGLAGQGCDADGKTRWETKANQKAGMWYQVELPAARKIAGVRLDAAGRPSAFPKNFKVEGSVDGVKWFPLGTSHGLYALSEAYFGGKETKFVKVTLTDVTKNQPWAIQELQLIAQK
;
A
#
# COMPACT_ATOMS: atom_id res chain seq x y z
N MET A 1 28.66 -15.93 20.36
CA MET A 1 27.86 -15.90 19.11
C MET A 1 26.60 -15.10 19.39
N MET A 2 26.50 -13.85 18.92
CA MET A 2 25.21 -13.14 18.91
C MET A 2 24.32 -13.85 17.88
N THR A 3 23.32 -14.58 18.36
CA THR A 3 22.33 -15.19 17.47
C THR A 3 21.42 -14.09 16.93
N ALA A 4 20.80 -14.32 15.75
CA ALA A 4 19.80 -13.41 15.17
C ALA A 4 18.65 -13.05 16.14
N LYS A 5 18.49 -13.80 17.25
CA LYS A 5 17.57 -13.54 18.35
C LYS A 5 17.84 -12.23 19.11
N TYR A 6 19.07 -11.70 19.09
CA TYR A 6 19.45 -10.46 19.79
C TYR A 6 19.65 -9.26 18.85
N LEU A 7 19.80 -9.50 17.54
CA LEU A 7 19.97 -8.44 16.55
C LEU A 7 18.60 -7.83 16.23
N GLY A 8 18.40 -6.57 16.58
CA GLY A 8 17.14 -5.86 16.34
C GLY A 8 16.11 -5.91 17.48
N THR A 9 16.47 -6.48 18.64
CA THR A 9 15.64 -6.44 19.86
C THR A 9 15.62 -5.05 20.50
N GLY A 10 14.73 -4.85 21.47
CA GLY A 10 14.66 -3.62 22.26
C GLY A 10 15.96 -3.29 23.01
N GLU A 11 16.80 -4.28 23.31
CA GLU A 11 18.07 -4.09 24.03
C GLU A 11 19.12 -3.35 23.18
N ALA A 12 19.26 -3.69 21.90
CA ALA A 12 20.13 -2.96 20.99
C ALA A 12 19.63 -1.52 20.74
N LYS A 13 18.30 -1.32 20.77
CA LYS A 13 17.66 -0.01 20.62
C LYS A 13 17.69 0.84 21.90
N ALA A 14 17.93 0.21 23.05
CA ALA A 14 18.02 0.88 24.35
C ALA A 14 19.36 1.63 24.55
N TRP A 15 20.38 1.33 23.73
CA TRP A 15 21.63 2.09 23.72
C TRP A 15 21.41 3.48 23.06
N PRO A 16 21.75 4.58 23.74
CA PRO A 16 21.73 5.92 23.14
C PRO A 16 22.56 5.95 21.85
N ASP A 17 22.07 6.67 20.84
CA ASP A 17 22.73 6.82 19.54
C ASP A 17 23.02 5.54 18.75
N HIS A 18 22.45 4.38 19.13
CA HIS A 18 22.63 3.12 18.38
C HIS A 18 22.34 3.27 16.89
N ALA A 19 21.35 4.09 16.54
CA ALA A 19 20.96 4.33 15.15
C ALA A 19 22.07 5.03 14.36
N LYS A 20 22.65 6.08 14.95
CA LYS A 20 23.77 6.82 14.38
C LYS A 20 24.99 5.91 14.27
N PHE A 21 25.34 5.17 15.33
CA PHE A 21 26.48 4.26 15.33
C PHE A 21 26.38 3.18 14.25
N ALA A 22 25.23 2.50 14.16
CA ALA A 22 25.01 1.47 13.15
C ALA A 22 25.08 2.07 11.74
N GLN A 23 24.47 3.23 11.51
CA GLN A 23 24.51 3.92 10.22
C GLN A 23 25.93 4.33 9.81
N THR A 24 26.69 4.96 10.70
CA THR A 24 28.10 5.33 10.46
C THR A 24 28.96 4.10 10.18
N THR A 25 28.78 3.02 10.96
CA THR A 25 29.54 1.76 10.79
C THR A 25 29.27 1.13 9.43
N MET A 26 28.01 1.12 8.98
CA MET A 26 27.64 0.59 7.67
C MET A 26 28.18 1.43 6.51
N LEU A 27 28.17 2.76 6.63
CA LEU A 27 28.70 3.67 5.61
C LEU A 27 30.23 3.53 5.48
N ALA A 28 30.93 3.34 6.60
CA ALA A 28 32.38 3.20 6.63
C ALA A 28 32.89 1.80 6.22
N SER A 29 32.03 0.78 6.21
CA SER A 29 32.44 -0.60 5.96
C SER A 29 32.26 -1.01 4.49
N PRO A 30 33.26 -1.64 3.85
CA PRO A 30 33.08 -2.28 2.54
C PRO A 30 32.37 -3.65 2.65
N SER A 31 32.25 -4.22 3.85
CA SER A 31 31.69 -5.56 4.05
C SER A 31 30.18 -5.58 3.85
N LYS A 32 29.70 -6.41 2.91
CA LYS A 32 28.27 -6.67 2.72
C LYS A 32 27.64 -7.18 4.02
N GLY A 33 28.29 -8.11 4.72
CA GLY A 33 27.78 -8.66 5.98
C GLY A 33 27.58 -7.61 7.07
N VAL A 34 28.48 -6.63 7.19
CA VAL A 34 28.34 -5.52 8.16
C VAL A 34 27.16 -4.63 7.79
N LYS A 35 26.96 -4.34 6.50
CA LYS A 35 25.80 -3.58 6.01
C LYS A 35 24.48 -4.30 6.28
N GLU A 36 24.43 -5.61 6.02
CA GLU A 36 23.21 -6.39 6.29
C GLU A 36 22.89 -6.44 7.79
N LEU A 37 23.88 -6.74 8.64
CA LEU A 37 23.67 -6.82 10.09
C LEU A 37 23.33 -5.46 10.70
N GLY A 38 24.00 -4.38 10.27
CA GLY A 38 23.67 -3.03 10.70
C GLY A 38 22.25 -2.63 10.30
N ALA A 39 21.80 -3.00 9.09
CA ALA A 39 20.43 -2.75 8.65
C ALA A 39 19.43 -3.52 9.53
N VAL A 40 19.70 -4.80 9.82
CA VAL A 40 18.86 -5.62 10.72
C VAL A 40 18.77 -5.02 12.12
N ILE A 41 19.86 -4.45 12.65
CA ILE A 41 19.88 -3.76 13.95
C ILE A 41 18.97 -2.52 13.92
N LEU A 42 19.07 -1.70 12.87
CA LEU A 42 18.25 -0.49 12.71
C LEU A 42 16.78 -0.80 12.53
N THR A 43 16.46 -1.76 11.67
CA THR A 43 15.08 -2.04 11.25
C THR A 43 14.38 -3.06 12.15
N GLY A 44 15.13 -3.88 12.90
CA GLY A 44 14.59 -4.90 13.79
C GLY A 44 14.30 -6.24 13.11
N THR A 45 15.15 -6.69 12.18
CA THR A 45 14.84 -7.65 11.09
C THR A 45 13.93 -7.04 10.03
N ASP A 46 13.97 -7.64 8.86
CA ASP A 46 13.25 -7.26 7.65
C ASP A 46 11.74 -7.49 7.82
N GLN A 47 11.09 -6.73 8.69
CA GLN A 47 9.65 -6.77 8.92
C GLN A 47 8.92 -6.20 7.70
N ILE A 48 9.07 -6.85 6.54
CA ILE A 48 8.05 -6.89 5.50
C ILE A 48 6.79 -7.33 6.26
N GLY A 49 5.89 -6.36 6.50
CA GLY A 49 5.00 -6.32 7.65
C GLY A 49 4.34 -7.67 7.98
N GLY A 50 4.27 -8.02 9.27
CA GLY A 50 3.84 -9.31 9.83
C GLY A 50 2.44 -9.81 9.44
N ARG A 51 2.24 -10.06 8.14
CA ARG A 51 1.10 -10.70 7.51
C ARG A 51 1.61 -11.82 6.61
N GLU A 52 0.72 -12.73 6.26
CA GLU A 52 0.98 -13.72 5.22
C GLU A 52 1.11 -13.01 3.86
N TYR A 53 2.09 -13.41 3.05
CA TYR A 53 2.28 -12.97 1.67
C TYR A 53 2.25 -14.19 0.75
N THR A 54 1.72 -14.02 -0.44
CA THR A 54 1.83 -15.03 -1.51
C THR A 54 3.29 -15.26 -1.92
N GLY A 55 3.58 -16.37 -2.59
CA GLY A 55 4.93 -16.66 -3.09
C GLY A 55 5.47 -15.56 -4.02
N ASP A 56 4.61 -14.99 -4.85
CA ASP A 56 4.99 -13.92 -5.77
C ASP A 56 5.19 -12.58 -5.06
N GLU A 57 4.33 -12.25 -4.07
CA GLU A 57 4.57 -11.08 -3.21
C GLU A 57 5.90 -11.19 -2.46
N ASN A 58 6.24 -12.36 -1.90
CA ASN A 58 7.51 -12.56 -1.21
C ASN A 58 8.71 -12.32 -2.13
N LYS A 59 8.70 -12.87 -3.35
CA LYS A 59 9.76 -12.63 -4.35
C LYS A 59 9.88 -11.15 -4.72
N LEU A 60 8.74 -10.50 -4.94
CA LEU A 60 8.65 -9.08 -5.28
C LEU A 60 9.23 -8.19 -4.16
N LEU A 61 8.87 -8.47 -2.91
CA LEU A 61 9.31 -7.70 -1.75
C LEU A 61 10.80 -7.90 -1.46
N ALA A 62 11.32 -9.13 -1.63
CA ALA A 62 12.75 -9.41 -1.53
C ALA A 62 13.57 -8.67 -2.61
N LYS A 63 13.09 -8.65 -3.87
CA LYS A 63 13.70 -7.86 -4.94
C LYS A 63 13.67 -6.36 -4.61
N GLY A 64 12.54 -5.86 -4.11
CA GLY A 64 12.36 -4.46 -3.76
C GLY A 64 13.26 -4.00 -2.61
N GLN A 65 13.49 -4.88 -1.63
CA GLN A 65 14.42 -4.65 -0.54
C GLN A 65 15.86 -4.48 -1.03
N ALA A 66 16.31 -5.37 -1.93
CA ALA A 66 17.64 -5.27 -2.52
C ALA A 66 17.83 -3.94 -3.26
N ILE A 67 16.84 -3.57 -4.09
CA ILE A 67 16.83 -2.28 -4.80
C ILE A 67 16.90 -1.09 -3.82
N TYR A 68 16.09 -1.11 -2.75
CA TYR A 68 16.09 -0.05 -1.76
C TYR A 68 17.47 0.11 -1.09
N ARG A 69 18.09 -1.01 -0.71
CA ARG A 69 19.41 -1.06 -0.05
C ARG A 69 20.56 -0.69 -0.98
N GLU A 70 20.35 -0.72 -2.29
CA GLU A 70 21.35 -0.33 -3.27
C GLU A 70 21.29 1.16 -3.59
N LEU A 71 20.09 1.73 -3.71
CA LEU A 71 19.90 3.09 -4.22
C LEU A 71 19.17 4.02 -3.25
N CYS A 72 17.96 3.64 -2.83
CA CYS A 72 17.06 4.55 -2.11
C CYS A 72 17.52 4.91 -0.70
N PHE A 73 18.24 4.01 -0.03
CA PHE A 73 18.72 4.21 1.35
C PHE A 73 19.67 5.41 1.48
N SER A 74 20.37 5.79 0.40
CA SER A 74 21.32 6.91 0.41
C SER A 74 20.65 8.23 0.80
N CYS A 75 19.40 8.43 0.38
CA CYS A 75 18.60 9.61 0.71
C CYS A 75 17.59 9.33 1.83
N HIS A 76 16.90 8.20 1.79
CA HIS A 76 15.82 7.87 2.75
C HIS A 76 16.31 7.15 4.01
N GLY A 77 17.60 6.85 4.13
CA GLY A 77 18.19 6.11 5.25
C GLY A 77 17.88 4.61 5.19
N TYR A 78 18.65 3.81 5.93
CA TYR A 78 18.40 2.36 6.03
C TYR A 78 17.09 2.02 6.75
N ASP A 79 16.64 2.89 7.67
CA ASP A 79 15.40 2.74 8.44
C ASP A 79 14.21 3.50 7.84
N GLY A 80 14.39 4.10 6.65
CA GLY A 80 13.35 4.84 5.95
C GLY A 80 12.94 6.14 6.62
N LYS A 81 13.68 6.66 7.62
CA LYS A 81 13.34 7.92 8.31
C LYS A 81 13.96 9.17 7.69
N GLY A 82 14.73 9.01 6.61
CA GLY A 82 15.55 10.05 6.01
C GLY A 82 17.00 9.94 6.47
N MET A 83 17.95 10.11 5.55
CA MET A 83 19.37 10.19 5.87
C MET A 83 19.66 11.49 6.63
N ALA A 84 20.21 11.40 7.84
CA ALA A 84 20.62 12.58 8.61
C ALA A 84 21.74 13.32 7.89
N MET A 85 21.67 14.66 7.86
CA MET A 85 22.72 15.48 7.26
C MET A 85 23.70 15.97 8.32
N GLU A 86 24.98 15.62 8.17
CA GLU A 86 26.04 16.11 9.05
C GLU A 86 26.22 17.62 8.93
N GLY A 87 26.54 18.28 10.05
CA GLY A 87 26.72 19.73 10.10
C GLY A 87 25.43 20.56 10.06
N GLN A 88 24.27 19.93 9.87
CA GLN A 88 22.96 20.59 9.90
C GLN A 88 22.30 20.45 11.28
N LYS A 89 21.21 21.22 11.51
CA LYS A 89 20.45 21.15 12.77
C LYS A 89 19.99 19.71 13.06
N PRO A 90 20.06 19.23 14.31
CA PRO A 90 19.57 17.91 14.67
C PRO A 90 18.14 17.66 14.15
N GLY A 91 17.93 16.52 13.48
CA GLY A 91 16.65 16.18 12.85
C GLY A 91 16.46 16.67 11.42
N THR A 92 17.46 17.35 10.83
CA THR A 92 17.47 17.67 9.40
C THR A 92 17.89 16.45 8.59
N THR A 93 17.05 16.01 7.66
CA THR A 93 17.31 14.85 6.81
C THR A 93 17.32 15.24 5.33
N LEU A 94 18.05 14.48 4.52
CA LEU A 94 18.18 14.72 3.08
C LEU A 94 16.84 14.49 2.35
N ALA A 95 16.07 13.49 2.78
CA ALA A 95 14.79 13.12 2.19
C ALA A 95 13.73 12.87 3.28
N PRO A 96 12.43 12.89 2.92
CA PRO A 96 11.35 12.63 3.86
C PRO A 96 11.33 11.19 4.38
N PRO A 97 10.76 10.98 5.58
CA PRO A 97 10.48 9.64 6.08
C PRO A 97 9.44 8.94 5.19
N LEU A 98 9.65 7.65 4.93
CA LEU A 98 8.75 6.78 4.17
C LEU A 98 7.72 6.09 5.06
N ALA A 99 8.02 5.93 6.35
CA ALA A 99 7.06 5.47 7.34
C ALA A 99 5.92 6.48 7.50
N ASN A 100 4.67 6.01 7.48
CA ASN A 100 3.48 6.86 7.63
C ASN A 100 3.31 7.97 6.58
N SER A 101 4.09 7.94 5.49
CA SER A 101 3.94 8.92 4.41
C SER A 101 2.56 8.78 3.75
N VAL A 102 1.87 9.91 3.59
CA VAL A 102 0.56 9.96 2.91
C VAL A 102 0.66 9.47 1.47
N THR A 103 1.76 9.79 0.78
CA THR A 103 2.01 9.31 -0.58
C THR A 103 2.24 7.80 -0.62
N VAL A 104 2.96 7.26 0.37
CA VAL A 104 3.25 5.81 0.45
C VAL A 104 2.02 5.03 0.87
N ARG A 105 1.24 5.51 1.85
CA ARG A 105 0.07 4.81 2.42
C ARG A 105 -1.24 5.05 1.68
N GLY A 106 -1.33 6.14 0.92
CA GLY A 106 -2.50 6.47 0.12
C GLY A 106 -2.68 5.52 -1.07
N HIS A 107 -3.34 6.04 -2.12
CA HIS A 107 -3.57 5.29 -3.35
C HIS A 107 -2.26 4.70 -3.89
N ARG A 108 -2.25 3.40 -4.20
CA ARG A 108 -1.00 2.68 -4.52
C ARG A 108 -0.24 3.25 -5.72
N ASP A 109 -0.95 3.82 -6.69
CA ASP A 109 -0.32 4.47 -7.85
C ASP A 109 0.51 5.71 -7.47
N GLY A 110 0.32 6.30 -6.29
CA GLY A 110 0.99 7.53 -5.88
C GLY A 110 2.51 7.38 -5.80
N ILE A 111 2.99 6.32 -5.16
CA ILE A 111 4.43 6.04 -5.08
C ILE A 111 5.02 5.71 -6.46
N VAL A 112 4.28 5.02 -7.32
CA VAL A 112 4.74 4.70 -8.69
C VAL A 112 4.89 5.97 -9.50
N ARG A 113 3.89 6.87 -9.46
CA ARG A 113 3.93 8.17 -10.15
C ARG A 113 5.12 9.01 -9.66
N VAL A 114 5.40 9.01 -8.36
CA VAL A 114 6.59 9.67 -7.80
C VAL A 114 7.89 9.04 -8.28
N LEU A 115 7.98 7.71 -8.35
CA LEU A 115 9.19 7.07 -8.89
C LEU A 115 9.36 7.31 -10.39
N LEU A 116 8.29 7.49 -11.16
CA LEU A 116 8.40 7.75 -12.59
C LEU A 116 8.78 9.21 -12.89
N ASN A 117 8.15 10.18 -12.23
CA ASN A 117 8.31 11.60 -12.60
C ASN A 117 9.04 12.45 -11.54
N GLY A 118 9.40 11.86 -10.39
CA GLY A 118 9.98 12.58 -9.26
C GLY A 118 8.94 13.35 -8.45
N MET A 119 9.40 13.99 -7.37
CA MET A 119 8.56 14.80 -6.49
C MET A 119 9.32 16.01 -5.96
N ALA A 120 8.68 17.18 -6.01
CA ALA A 120 9.22 18.46 -5.58
C ALA A 120 8.28 19.20 -4.62
N GLY A 121 8.84 20.17 -3.91
CA GLY A 121 8.13 20.99 -2.94
C GLY A 121 7.96 20.31 -1.58
N PRO A 122 7.16 20.91 -0.69
CA PRO A 122 7.01 20.40 0.68
C PRO A 122 6.38 19.01 0.70
N VAL A 123 6.92 18.12 1.54
CA VAL A 123 6.38 16.78 1.83
C VAL A 123 6.00 16.71 3.30
N GLY A 124 4.75 16.41 3.61
CA GLY A 124 4.26 16.42 5.00
C GLY A 124 4.44 17.77 5.72
N GLY A 125 4.36 18.88 4.97
CA GLY A 125 4.55 20.23 5.50
C GLY A 125 6.01 20.65 5.71
N LYS A 126 6.99 19.81 5.36
CA LYS A 126 8.42 20.12 5.46
C LYS A 126 9.05 20.24 4.08
N THR A 127 9.92 21.22 3.91
CA THR A 127 10.78 21.34 2.72
C THR A 127 12.04 20.52 2.94
N TYR A 128 12.48 19.85 1.89
CA TYR A 128 13.71 19.06 1.85
C TYR A 128 14.62 19.64 0.77
N ASP A 129 15.94 19.62 1.04
CA ASP A 129 16.93 20.21 0.13
C ASP A 129 17.04 19.40 -1.17
N ALA A 130 16.90 18.08 -1.08
CA ALA A 130 16.88 17.21 -2.25
C ALA A 130 15.45 17.03 -2.78
N GLN A 131 15.31 17.25 -4.09
CA GLN A 131 14.14 16.79 -4.83
C GLN A 131 14.19 15.26 -4.98
N MET A 132 13.04 14.58 -4.94
CA MET A 132 12.99 13.17 -5.31
C MET A 132 13.22 13.04 -6.82
N VAL A 133 14.34 12.40 -7.19
CA VAL A 133 14.72 12.20 -8.59
C VAL A 133 13.83 11.14 -9.27
N PRO A 134 13.47 11.33 -10.55
CA PRO A 134 12.75 10.33 -11.31
C PRO A 134 13.64 9.11 -11.59
N MET A 135 13.05 7.93 -11.49
CA MET A 135 13.66 6.63 -11.75
C MET A 135 13.03 5.94 -12.96
N ALA A 136 12.35 6.68 -13.84
CA ALA A 136 11.60 6.15 -15.00
C ALA A 136 12.42 5.30 -15.98
N MET A 137 13.75 5.41 -15.98
CA MET A 137 14.63 4.61 -16.83
C MET A 137 14.71 3.13 -16.41
N ASN A 138 14.33 2.80 -15.18
CA ASN A 138 14.25 1.40 -14.72
C ASN A 138 13.02 0.72 -15.32
N ASP A 139 13.04 -0.62 -15.43
CA ASP A 139 11.90 -1.39 -15.95
C ASP A 139 10.70 -1.44 -14.98
N ASP A 140 9.59 -2.02 -15.45
CA ASP A 140 8.34 -2.11 -14.69
C ASP A 140 8.50 -3.01 -13.46
N GLU A 141 9.26 -4.09 -13.56
CA GLU A 141 9.55 -5.02 -12.48
C GLU A 141 10.35 -4.36 -11.36
N TRP A 142 11.31 -3.49 -11.68
CA TRP A 142 12.13 -2.75 -10.73
C TRP A 142 11.28 -1.76 -9.94
N ILE A 143 10.47 -0.96 -10.64
CA ILE A 143 9.59 0.04 -10.03
C ILE A 143 8.52 -0.64 -9.17
N ALA A 144 7.94 -1.73 -9.68
CA ALA A 144 6.96 -2.55 -8.95
C ALA A 144 7.54 -3.10 -7.65
N ALA A 145 8.75 -3.67 -7.71
CA ALA A 145 9.41 -4.28 -6.58
C ALA A 145 9.71 -3.27 -5.47
N VAL A 146 10.40 -2.17 -5.78
CA VAL A 146 10.76 -1.16 -4.76
C VAL A 146 9.53 -0.44 -4.21
N SER A 147 8.53 -0.16 -5.04
CA SER A 147 7.26 0.44 -4.58
C SER A 147 6.55 -0.48 -3.59
N SER A 148 6.47 -1.77 -3.90
CA SER A 148 5.85 -2.78 -3.04
C SER A 148 6.58 -2.93 -1.72
N TYR A 149 7.92 -2.96 -1.76
CA TYR A 149 8.75 -3.03 -0.55
C TYR A 149 8.52 -1.82 0.35
N VAL A 150 8.60 -0.59 -0.18
CA VAL A 150 8.40 0.64 0.61
C VAL A 150 6.99 0.70 1.21
N ARG A 151 5.96 0.22 0.50
CA ARG A 151 4.58 0.13 1.00
C ARG A 151 4.37 -0.93 2.09
N ASN A 152 5.29 -1.88 2.26
CA ASN A 152 5.19 -2.97 3.23
C ASN A 152 6.36 -3.02 4.24
N ALA A 153 7.29 -2.07 4.16
CA ALA A 153 8.40 -1.90 5.08
C ALA A 153 8.19 -0.66 5.96
N PHE A 154 9.06 -0.47 6.96
CA PHE A 154 9.04 0.70 7.85
C PHE A 154 7.72 0.87 8.63
N GLY A 155 7.02 -0.23 8.87
CA GLY A 155 5.70 -0.24 9.53
C GLY A 155 4.52 0.04 8.59
N ASN A 156 4.77 0.29 7.31
CA ASN A 156 3.71 0.41 6.31
C ASN A 156 3.08 -0.95 6.01
N LYS A 157 1.79 -0.92 5.67
CA LYS A 157 1.01 -2.09 5.23
C LYS A 157 0.17 -1.64 4.05
N GLY A 158 0.39 -2.20 2.88
CA GLY A 158 -0.32 -1.77 1.68
C GLY A 158 -0.30 -2.82 0.58
N ALA A 159 -1.21 -2.68 -0.38
CA ALA A 159 -1.27 -3.58 -1.54
C ALA A 159 0.06 -3.61 -2.29
N ALA A 160 0.44 -4.81 -2.74
CA ALA A 160 1.53 -5.00 -3.67
C ALA A 160 1.22 -4.34 -5.03
N ILE A 161 2.26 -3.92 -5.72
CA ILE A 161 2.25 -3.29 -7.03
C ILE A 161 3.05 -4.18 -7.95
N PHE A 162 2.43 -4.71 -9.00
CA PHE A 162 3.07 -5.61 -9.95
C PHE A 162 3.48 -4.87 -11.23
N ALA A 163 4.33 -5.48 -12.06
CA ALA A 163 4.83 -4.86 -13.30
C ALA A 163 3.71 -4.35 -14.21
N LYS A 164 2.61 -5.11 -14.36
CA LYS A 164 1.42 -4.69 -15.12
C LYS A 164 0.78 -3.38 -14.61
N ASP A 165 0.88 -3.12 -13.31
CA ASP A 165 0.36 -1.90 -12.71
C ASP A 165 1.23 -0.70 -13.10
N VAL A 166 2.56 -0.89 -13.11
CA VAL A 166 3.53 0.12 -13.55
C VAL A 166 3.39 0.41 -15.04
N ALA A 167 3.27 -0.64 -15.87
CA ALA A 167 3.05 -0.53 -17.31
C ALA A 167 1.83 0.36 -17.62
N ARG A 168 0.71 0.10 -16.94
CA ARG A 168 -0.50 0.93 -17.03
C ARG A 168 -0.20 2.38 -16.63
N ILE A 169 0.44 2.59 -15.48
CA ILE A 169 0.70 3.95 -14.97
C ILE A 169 1.62 4.73 -15.90
N ARG A 170 2.62 4.09 -16.53
CA ARG A 170 3.48 4.73 -17.55
C ARG A 170 2.66 5.28 -18.71
N LEU A 171 1.66 4.53 -19.19
CA LEU A 171 0.76 5.02 -20.24
C LEU A 171 -0.07 6.21 -19.76
N GLU A 172 -0.50 6.22 -18.49
CA GLU A 172 -1.28 7.30 -17.89
C GLU A 172 -0.46 8.59 -17.66
N VAL A 173 0.85 8.48 -17.44
CA VAL A 173 1.73 9.62 -17.14
C VAL A 173 2.71 9.97 -18.26
N LYS A 174 2.53 9.41 -19.46
CA LYS A 174 3.46 9.59 -20.60
C LYS A 174 3.70 11.07 -20.97
N ASP A 175 2.70 11.92 -20.76
CA ASP A 175 2.74 13.35 -21.09
C ASP A 175 3.12 14.22 -19.87
N VAL A 176 3.39 13.61 -18.72
CA VAL A 176 3.79 14.31 -17.50
C VAL A 176 5.32 14.47 -17.47
N THR A 177 5.78 15.70 -17.63
CA THR A 177 7.22 16.02 -17.66
C THR A 177 7.72 16.74 -16.40
N ALA A 178 6.82 17.38 -15.66
CA ALA A 178 7.15 18.07 -14.42
C ALA A 178 7.15 17.12 -13.21
N PRO A 179 8.01 17.35 -12.20
CA PRO A 179 7.94 16.65 -10.93
C PRO A 179 6.60 16.86 -10.24
N TRP A 180 6.13 15.84 -9.54
CA TRP A 180 4.89 15.96 -8.77
C TRP A 180 5.06 16.92 -7.59
N THR A 181 4.06 17.75 -7.37
CA THR A 181 3.79 18.36 -6.05
C THR A 181 2.75 17.51 -5.32
N HIS A 182 2.60 17.67 -4.01
CA HIS A 182 1.51 16.98 -3.29
C HIS A 182 0.14 17.24 -3.93
N ALA A 183 -0.15 18.50 -4.29
CA ALA A 183 -1.43 18.87 -4.88
C ALA A 183 -1.63 18.25 -6.26
N SER A 184 -0.64 18.35 -7.16
CA SER A 184 -0.75 17.78 -8.52
C SER A 184 -0.80 16.26 -8.51
N LEU A 185 -0.07 15.60 -7.60
CA LEU A 185 -0.15 14.15 -7.43
C LEU A 185 -1.56 13.71 -7.02
N GLN A 186 -2.12 14.33 -5.98
CA GLN A 186 -3.48 14.01 -5.53
C GLN A 186 -4.51 14.29 -6.63
N ALA A 187 -4.36 15.42 -7.32
CA ALA A 187 -5.20 15.78 -8.46
C ALA A 187 -5.02 14.87 -9.67
N ALA A 188 -3.96 14.05 -9.74
CA ALA A 188 -3.68 13.11 -10.83
C ALA A 188 -4.08 11.65 -10.52
N LEU A 189 -4.23 11.29 -9.24
CA LEU A 189 -4.61 9.93 -8.83
C LEU A 189 -6.05 9.57 -9.24
N PRO A 190 -6.34 8.29 -9.55
CA PRO A 190 -7.71 7.82 -9.77
C PRO A 190 -8.60 8.17 -8.56
N PRO A 191 -9.77 8.80 -8.77
CA PRO A 191 -10.60 9.26 -7.68
C PRO A 191 -11.26 8.10 -6.95
N ILE A 192 -11.22 8.18 -5.62
CA ILE A 192 -12.05 7.35 -4.74
C ILE A 192 -13.48 7.87 -4.83
N VAL A 193 -14.40 6.97 -5.17
CA VAL A 193 -15.84 7.22 -5.14
C VAL A 193 -16.35 6.70 -3.80
N PRO A 194 -16.66 7.59 -2.84
CA PRO A 194 -17.25 7.18 -1.58
C PRO A 194 -18.67 6.63 -1.81
N ALA A 195 -19.13 5.84 -0.85
CA ALA A 195 -20.51 5.41 -0.80
C ALA A 195 -21.47 6.62 -0.84
N ALA A 196 -22.61 6.46 -1.51
CA ALA A 196 -23.65 7.47 -1.56
C ALA A 196 -25.00 6.86 -1.18
N LYS A 197 -25.90 7.69 -0.64
CA LYS A 197 -27.20 7.26 -0.10
C LYS A 197 -28.12 6.62 -1.15
N ASP A 198 -27.89 6.89 -2.42
CA ASP A 198 -28.67 6.36 -3.55
C ASP A 198 -28.11 5.05 -4.12
N TRP A 199 -27.04 4.50 -3.53
CA TRP A 199 -26.53 3.17 -3.87
C TRP A 199 -27.41 2.12 -3.22
N LYS A 200 -27.73 1.06 -3.97
CA LYS A 200 -28.40 -0.11 -3.37
C LYS A 200 -27.36 -1.14 -2.99
N VAL A 201 -27.52 -1.69 -1.80
CA VAL A 201 -26.51 -2.56 -1.19
C VAL A 201 -27.17 -3.86 -0.75
N SER A 202 -26.50 -4.97 -0.98
CA SER A 202 -26.95 -6.29 -0.54
C SER A 202 -25.76 -7.18 -0.21
N ALA A 203 -25.98 -8.20 0.61
CA ALA A 203 -24.94 -9.12 1.03
C ALA A 203 -25.50 -10.53 1.24
N SER A 204 -24.61 -11.53 1.24
CA SER A 204 -24.97 -12.94 1.45
C SER A 204 -25.38 -13.28 2.89
N ASP A 205 -24.99 -12.44 3.85
CA ASP A 205 -25.26 -12.60 5.28
C ASP A 205 -25.56 -11.21 5.85
N GLU A 206 -26.34 -11.14 6.93
CA GLU A 206 -26.80 -9.88 7.56
C GLU A 206 -27.27 -8.83 6.53
N ALA A 207 -28.05 -9.28 5.53
CA ALA A 207 -28.45 -8.45 4.38
C ALA A 207 -29.22 -7.17 4.78
N GLY A 208 -29.99 -7.21 5.87
CA GLY A 208 -30.70 -6.05 6.41
C GLY A 208 -29.77 -4.96 6.96
N LEU A 209 -28.51 -5.29 7.24
CA LEU A 209 -27.48 -4.38 7.72
C LEU A 209 -26.44 -4.04 6.64
N ALA A 210 -26.61 -4.55 5.41
CA ALA A 210 -25.61 -4.40 4.35
C ALA A 210 -25.25 -2.93 4.08
N GLY A 211 -26.23 -2.02 4.15
CA GLY A 211 -26.01 -0.58 3.98
C GLY A 211 -24.97 0.02 4.93
N GLN A 212 -24.77 -0.54 6.12
CA GLN A 212 -23.79 -0.04 7.10
C GLN A 212 -22.33 -0.22 6.67
N GLY A 213 -22.06 -1.03 5.65
CA GLY A 213 -20.72 -1.15 5.07
C GLY A 213 -20.50 -0.22 3.87
N CYS A 214 -21.47 0.64 3.54
CA CYS A 214 -21.43 1.51 2.38
C CYS A 214 -22.39 2.70 2.60
N ASP A 215 -22.17 3.46 3.69
CA ASP A 215 -22.96 4.63 4.06
C ASP A 215 -22.12 5.91 4.25
N ALA A 216 -20.80 5.82 4.06
CA ALA A 216 -19.83 6.90 4.26
C ALA A 216 -19.75 7.39 5.72
N ASP A 217 -20.14 6.56 6.68
CA ASP A 217 -19.93 6.77 8.10
C ASP A 217 -18.88 5.78 8.65
N GLY A 218 -17.67 6.28 8.88
CA GLY A 218 -16.57 5.51 9.45
C GLY A 218 -16.79 5.00 10.89
N LYS A 219 -18.00 5.15 11.45
CA LYS A 219 -18.43 4.58 12.75
C LYS A 219 -19.34 3.35 12.60
N THR A 220 -20.01 3.17 11.46
CA THR A 220 -20.89 2.03 11.17
C THR A 220 -20.18 0.97 10.32
N ARG A 221 -20.57 -0.29 10.47
CA ARG A 221 -19.99 -1.38 9.67
C ARG A 221 -21.02 -2.45 9.40
N TRP A 222 -20.98 -3.03 8.21
CA TRP A 222 -21.59 -4.33 7.97
C TRP A 222 -20.67 -5.45 8.47
N GLU A 223 -21.25 -6.49 9.05
CA GLU A 223 -20.50 -7.62 9.59
C GLU A 223 -21.33 -8.90 9.48
N THR A 224 -20.70 -10.00 9.08
CA THR A 224 -21.36 -11.31 9.02
C THR A 224 -21.60 -11.87 10.42
N LYS A 225 -22.75 -12.51 10.63
CA LYS A 225 -23.03 -13.20 11.89
C LYS A 225 -22.18 -14.45 12.07
N ALA A 226 -21.91 -15.16 10.97
CA ALA A 226 -21.04 -16.33 10.97
C ALA A 226 -19.57 -15.95 10.71
N ASN A 227 -18.67 -16.88 11.04
CA ASN A 227 -17.31 -16.84 10.50
C ASN A 227 -17.32 -16.92 8.97
N GLN A 228 -16.30 -16.32 8.36
CA GLN A 228 -16.12 -16.30 6.91
C GLN A 228 -16.23 -17.68 6.27
N LYS A 229 -16.92 -17.74 5.12
CA LYS A 229 -16.99 -18.91 4.23
C LYS A 229 -16.66 -18.47 2.81
N ALA A 230 -15.94 -19.32 2.08
CA ALA A 230 -15.76 -19.12 0.64
C ALA A 230 -17.14 -19.05 -0.04
N GLY A 231 -17.30 -18.10 -0.96
CA GLY A 231 -18.58 -17.82 -1.62
C GLY A 231 -19.45 -16.76 -0.94
N MET A 232 -19.14 -16.31 0.29
CA MET A 232 -19.78 -15.12 0.86
C MET A 232 -19.54 -13.91 -0.05
N TRP A 233 -20.54 -13.05 -0.20
CA TRP A 233 -20.48 -11.93 -1.12
C TRP A 233 -21.13 -10.66 -0.57
N TYR A 234 -20.66 -9.52 -1.08
CA TYR A 234 -21.19 -8.19 -0.82
C TYR A 234 -21.28 -7.45 -2.14
N GLN A 235 -22.39 -6.77 -2.40
CA GLN A 235 -22.72 -6.17 -3.69
C GLN A 235 -23.25 -4.75 -3.53
N VAL A 236 -22.82 -3.88 -4.44
CA VAL A 236 -23.35 -2.52 -4.59
C VAL A 236 -23.88 -2.32 -6.01
N GLU A 237 -25.03 -1.66 -6.13
CA GLU A 237 -25.62 -1.14 -7.38
C GLU A 237 -25.53 0.39 -7.35
N LEU A 238 -24.87 0.94 -8.36
CA LEU A 238 -24.75 2.37 -8.61
C LEU A 238 -26.01 2.93 -9.26
N PRO A 239 -26.34 4.21 -9.05
CA PRO A 239 -27.48 4.87 -9.71
C PRO A 239 -27.32 4.89 -11.24
N ALA A 240 -26.07 5.01 -11.72
CA ALA A 240 -25.71 4.96 -13.13
C ALA A 240 -24.42 4.14 -13.33
N ALA A 241 -24.28 3.54 -14.51
CA ALA A 241 -23.05 2.91 -14.91
C ALA A 241 -21.91 3.94 -15.00
N ARG A 242 -20.71 3.53 -14.62
CA ARG A 242 -19.49 4.32 -14.78
C ARG A 242 -18.28 3.41 -14.91
N LYS A 243 -17.16 3.96 -15.39
CA LYS A 243 -15.88 3.23 -15.43
C LYS A 243 -15.30 3.06 -14.03
N ILE A 244 -15.33 1.83 -13.53
CA ILE A 244 -14.72 1.41 -12.26
C ILE A 244 -13.39 0.72 -12.56
N ALA A 245 -12.36 1.08 -11.81
CA ALA A 245 -10.99 0.58 -11.91
C ALA A 245 -10.49 -0.07 -10.60
N GLY A 246 -11.31 -0.10 -9.56
CA GLY A 246 -10.95 -0.77 -8.31
C GLY A 246 -12.02 -0.73 -7.23
N VAL A 247 -11.75 -1.46 -6.16
CA VAL A 247 -12.54 -1.53 -4.93
C VAL A 247 -11.60 -1.45 -3.73
N ARG A 248 -12.02 -0.72 -2.70
CA ARG A 248 -11.39 -0.69 -1.37
C ARG A 248 -12.40 -1.16 -0.34
N LEU A 249 -11.97 -2.07 0.52
CA LEU A 249 -12.73 -2.61 1.64
C LEU A 249 -12.01 -2.20 2.92
N ASP A 250 -12.53 -1.14 3.55
CA ASP A 250 -12.06 -0.68 4.85
C ASP A 250 -12.62 -1.59 5.94
N ALA A 251 -11.76 -2.06 6.81
CA ALA A 251 -12.06 -2.84 8.00
C ALA A 251 -11.33 -2.27 9.22
N ALA A 252 -10.97 -0.99 9.25
CA ALA A 252 -10.20 -0.37 10.33
C ALA A 252 -10.90 -0.47 11.70
N GLY A 253 -12.24 -0.47 11.74
CA GLY A 253 -13.00 -0.72 12.96
C GLY A 253 -13.01 -2.18 13.42
N ARG A 254 -12.65 -3.12 12.54
CA ARG A 254 -12.42 -4.54 12.88
C ARG A 254 -11.29 -5.17 12.05
N PRO A 255 -10.02 -4.79 12.31
CA PRO A 255 -8.92 -5.02 11.37
C PRO A 255 -8.61 -6.47 11.01
N SER A 256 -8.95 -7.43 11.88
CA SER A 256 -8.78 -8.87 11.66
C SER A 256 -9.89 -9.52 10.83
N ALA A 257 -11.01 -8.84 10.63
CA ALA A 257 -12.19 -9.35 9.90
C ALA A 257 -12.13 -9.05 8.38
N PHE A 258 -10.93 -8.88 7.84
CA PHE A 258 -10.69 -8.72 6.41
C PHE A 258 -10.80 -10.08 5.69
N PRO A 259 -11.13 -10.12 4.39
CA PRO A 259 -11.13 -11.36 3.62
C PRO A 259 -9.71 -11.84 3.35
N LYS A 260 -9.43 -13.16 3.36
CA LYS A 260 -8.08 -13.64 2.98
C LYS A 260 -7.85 -13.46 1.48
N ASN A 261 -8.69 -14.02 0.62
CA ASN A 261 -8.65 -13.77 -0.82
C ASN A 261 -10.05 -13.49 -1.34
N PHE A 262 -10.16 -12.62 -2.33
CA PHE A 262 -11.45 -12.30 -2.94
C PHE A 262 -11.31 -12.01 -4.43
N LYS A 263 -12.43 -12.21 -5.12
CA LYS A 263 -12.62 -11.75 -6.50
C LYS A 263 -13.62 -10.59 -6.54
N VAL A 264 -13.48 -9.78 -7.58
CA VAL A 264 -14.40 -8.69 -7.91
C VAL A 264 -14.98 -8.96 -9.28
N GLU A 265 -16.30 -8.88 -9.37
CA GLU A 265 -17.07 -9.04 -10.60
C GLU A 265 -17.89 -7.77 -10.84
N GLY A 266 -18.04 -7.41 -12.12
CA GLY A 266 -18.84 -6.28 -12.56
C GLY A 266 -20.02 -6.73 -13.41
N SER A 267 -21.07 -5.92 -13.42
CA SER A 267 -22.18 -6.05 -14.37
C SER A 267 -22.76 -4.67 -14.71
N VAL A 268 -23.38 -4.57 -15.89
CA VAL A 268 -24.14 -3.38 -16.32
C VAL A 268 -25.64 -3.55 -16.13
N ASP A 269 -26.14 -4.79 -16.14
CA ASP A 269 -27.55 -5.16 -16.14
C ASP A 269 -27.98 -5.96 -14.90
N GLY A 270 -27.04 -6.39 -14.07
CA GLY A 270 -27.27 -7.21 -12.87
C GLY A 270 -27.44 -8.71 -13.19
N VAL A 271 -27.40 -9.09 -14.47
CA VAL A 271 -27.67 -10.46 -14.96
C VAL A 271 -26.40 -11.06 -15.54
N LYS A 272 -25.72 -10.36 -16.46
CA LYS A 272 -24.46 -10.79 -17.07
C LYS A 272 -23.31 -10.22 -16.29
N TRP A 273 -22.54 -11.11 -15.66
CA TRP A 273 -21.38 -10.77 -14.85
C TRP A 273 -20.09 -11.02 -15.61
N PHE A 274 -19.11 -10.15 -15.41
CA PHE A 274 -17.76 -10.29 -15.96
C PHE A 274 -16.72 -10.13 -14.85
N PRO A 275 -15.56 -10.81 -14.97
CA PRO A 275 -14.47 -10.63 -14.02
C PRO A 275 -13.91 -9.21 -14.13
N LEU A 276 -13.63 -8.59 -12.99
CA LEU A 276 -12.86 -7.35 -12.88
C LEU A 276 -11.45 -7.64 -12.37
N GLY A 277 -11.31 -8.46 -11.32
CA GLY A 277 -10.01 -8.86 -10.81
C GLY A 277 -10.07 -9.75 -9.57
N THR A 278 -8.90 -10.10 -9.05
CA THR A 278 -8.72 -10.85 -7.79
C THR A 278 -7.69 -10.14 -6.94
N SER A 279 -7.79 -10.26 -5.62
CA SER A 279 -6.80 -9.69 -4.71
C SER A 279 -6.60 -10.52 -3.45
N HIS A 280 -5.40 -10.39 -2.91
CA HIS A 280 -5.03 -10.86 -1.58
C HIS A 280 -5.42 -9.77 -0.59
N GLY A 281 -6.29 -10.10 0.36
CA GLY A 281 -6.76 -9.16 1.36
C GLY A 281 -5.68 -8.76 2.35
N LEU A 282 -5.89 -7.59 2.94
CA LEU A 282 -4.95 -6.93 3.83
C LEU A 282 -5.65 -6.57 5.13
N TYR A 283 -4.89 -6.66 6.22
CA TYR A 283 -5.29 -6.18 7.53
C TYR A 283 -5.74 -4.72 7.47
N ALA A 284 -6.91 -4.42 8.03
CA ALA A 284 -7.58 -3.11 8.06
C ALA A 284 -8.01 -2.50 6.71
N LEU A 285 -7.32 -2.73 5.58
CA LEU A 285 -7.70 -2.13 4.30
C LEU A 285 -7.35 -3.04 3.13
N SER A 286 -8.32 -3.81 2.65
CA SER A 286 -8.14 -4.65 1.46
C SER A 286 -8.45 -3.86 0.19
N GLU A 287 -7.68 -4.08 -0.87
CA GLU A 287 -7.85 -3.35 -2.13
C GLU A 287 -7.74 -4.30 -3.32
N ALA A 288 -8.55 -4.08 -4.36
CA ALA A 288 -8.41 -4.71 -5.65
C ALA A 288 -8.43 -3.64 -6.74
N TYR A 289 -7.49 -3.72 -7.66
CA TYR A 289 -7.32 -2.77 -8.76
C TYR A 289 -7.29 -3.51 -10.09
N PHE A 290 -7.88 -2.92 -11.12
CA PHE A 290 -8.07 -3.54 -12.43
C PHE A 290 -8.20 -2.47 -13.52
N GLY A 291 -8.16 -2.90 -14.79
CA GLY A 291 -8.41 -2.02 -15.92
C GLY A 291 -9.83 -1.45 -15.88
N GLY A 292 -9.97 -0.14 -16.09
CA GLY A 292 -11.26 0.54 -15.99
C GLY A 292 -12.32 -0.05 -16.91
N LYS A 293 -13.49 -0.39 -16.36
CA LYS A 293 -14.58 -1.01 -17.11
C LYS A 293 -15.93 -0.44 -16.72
N GLU A 294 -16.78 -0.22 -17.71
CA GLU A 294 -18.14 0.27 -17.54
C GLU A 294 -18.95 -0.70 -16.67
N THR A 295 -19.37 -0.24 -15.48
CA THR A 295 -19.94 -1.09 -14.44
C THR A 295 -21.02 -0.33 -13.68
N LYS A 296 -22.18 -0.97 -13.48
CA LYS A 296 -23.26 -0.47 -12.61
C LYS A 296 -23.36 -1.29 -11.32
N PHE A 297 -23.11 -2.59 -11.39
CA PHE A 297 -23.12 -3.50 -10.26
C PHE A 297 -21.70 -3.98 -9.98
N VAL A 298 -21.25 -3.86 -8.75
CA VAL A 298 -19.96 -4.39 -8.30
C VAL A 298 -20.22 -5.42 -7.21
N LYS A 299 -19.68 -6.62 -7.38
CA LYS A 299 -19.81 -7.71 -6.41
C LYS A 299 -18.43 -8.21 -6.00
N VAL A 300 -18.21 -8.23 -4.70
CA VAL A 300 -17.04 -8.84 -4.06
C VAL A 300 -17.43 -10.21 -3.55
N THR A 301 -16.62 -11.23 -3.83
CA THR A 301 -16.86 -12.60 -3.37
C THR A 301 -15.61 -13.20 -2.76
N LEU A 302 -15.72 -13.76 -1.57
CA LEU A 302 -14.62 -14.41 -0.88
C LEU A 302 -14.24 -15.71 -1.61
N THR A 303 -12.97 -15.84 -1.95
CA THR A 303 -12.40 -17.07 -2.53
C THR A 303 -11.57 -17.85 -1.52
N ASP A 304 -11.08 -17.18 -0.48
CA ASP A 304 -10.43 -17.77 0.68
C ASP A 304 -10.72 -16.91 1.91
N VAL A 305 -10.66 -17.51 3.10
CA VAL A 305 -11.21 -16.94 4.33
C VAL A 305 -10.15 -16.64 5.38
N THR A 306 -10.36 -15.58 6.14
CA THR A 306 -9.62 -15.38 7.39
C THR A 306 -10.24 -16.24 8.49
N LYS A 307 -9.51 -17.29 8.90
CA LYS A 307 -10.02 -18.30 9.84
C LYS A 307 -10.44 -17.68 11.17
N ASN A 308 -11.54 -18.18 11.73
CA ASN A 308 -12.08 -17.79 13.04
C ASN A 308 -12.39 -16.28 13.16
N GLN A 309 -12.66 -15.62 12.03
CA GLN A 309 -13.10 -14.24 11.97
C GLN A 309 -14.39 -14.15 11.17
N PRO A 310 -15.31 -13.24 11.52
CA PRO A 310 -16.35 -12.83 10.59
C PRO A 310 -15.74 -12.00 9.45
N TRP A 311 -16.54 -11.68 8.44
CA TRP A 311 -16.20 -10.64 7.47
C TRP A 311 -16.83 -9.34 7.92
N ALA A 312 -16.03 -8.27 8.01
CA ALA A 312 -16.54 -6.94 8.27
C ALA A 312 -16.10 -5.97 7.17
N ILE A 313 -17.00 -5.05 6.85
CA ILE A 313 -16.75 -3.91 5.98
C ILE A 313 -17.24 -2.68 6.73
N GLN A 314 -16.30 -1.84 7.17
CA GLN A 314 -16.60 -0.50 7.66
C GLN A 314 -17.07 0.36 6.48
N GLU A 315 -16.28 0.38 5.41
CA GLU A 315 -16.62 1.12 4.19
C GLU A 315 -16.17 0.38 2.94
N LEU A 316 -17.08 0.21 1.99
CA LEU A 316 -16.78 -0.12 0.62
C LEU A 316 -16.70 1.17 -0.19
N GLN A 317 -15.53 1.40 -0.78
CA GLN A 317 -15.30 2.51 -1.69
C GLN A 317 -14.94 1.96 -3.07
N LEU A 318 -15.39 2.63 -4.13
CA LEU A 318 -14.97 2.30 -5.48
C LEU A 318 -13.84 3.22 -5.91
N ILE A 319 -13.03 2.77 -6.87
CA ILE A 319 -12.03 3.59 -7.52
C ILE A 319 -12.51 3.77 -8.95
N ALA A 320 -12.77 5.01 -9.37
CA ALA A 320 -13.15 5.29 -10.75
C ALA A 320 -11.90 5.48 -11.62
N GLN A 321 -12.02 5.15 -12.90
CA GLN A 321 -11.01 5.55 -13.88
C GLN A 321 -11.15 7.05 -14.15
N LYS A 322 -10.01 7.74 -14.33
CA LYS A 322 -10.00 9.11 -14.84
C LYS A 322 -10.31 9.18 -16.33
#